data_AF-A0A7X7XJ86-F1
#
_entry.id   AF-A0A7X7XJ86-F1
#
_cell.length_a   1.000
_cell.length_b   1.000
_cell.length_c   1.000
_cell.angle_alpha   90.00
_cell.angle_beta   90.00
_cell.angle_gamma   90.00
#
_symmetry.space_group_name_H-M   'P 1'
#
loop_
_entity.id
_entity.type
_entity.pdbx_description
1 polymer ?
#
loop_
_entity_poly.entity_id
_entity_poly.type
_entity_poly.pdbx_seq_one_letter_code
_entity_poly.pdbx_strand_id
1 'polypeptide(L)' 'MFTKIDHIGIAVTALDDILKFYQDALGLHLHEIEEVPEQKVRVAMFPVGETNLEFLEPTSPE' A
#
# COMPACT_ATOMS: atom_id res chain seq x y z
N MET A 1 -11.17 11.90 -20.45
CA MET A 1 -11.74 10.53 -20.47
C MET A 1 -10.85 9.67 -19.59
N PHE A 2 -11.39 8.93 -18.62
CA PHE A 2 -10.60 8.04 -17.76
C PHE A 2 -10.38 6.70 -18.48
N THR A 3 -9.16 6.13 -18.42
CA THR A 3 -8.78 4.97 -19.23
C THR A 3 -8.30 3.77 -18.42
N LYS A 4 -7.67 3.99 -17.25
CA LYS A 4 -7.15 2.94 -16.37
C LYS A 4 -7.20 3.39 -14.90
N ILE A 5 -7.10 2.41 -14.00
CA ILE A 5 -6.89 2.64 -12.57
C ILE A 5 -5.38 2.67 -12.35
N ASP A 6 -4.89 3.75 -11.76
CA ASP A 6 -3.48 3.90 -11.41
C ASP A 6 -3.15 3.03 -10.19
N HIS A 7 -3.86 3.25 -9.09
CA HIS A 7 -3.70 2.48 -7.86
C HIS A 7 -5.03 2.29 -7.10
N ILE A 8 -5.02 1.35 -6.17
CA ILE A 8 -6.08 1.11 -5.18
C ILE A 8 -5.46 1.26 -3.79
N GLY A 9 -5.87 2.32 -3.09
CA GLY A 9 -5.49 2.56 -1.69
C GLY A 9 -6.32 1.71 -0.73
N ILE A 10 -5.65 1.04 0.20
CA ILE A 10 -6.25 0.17 1.23
C ILE A 10 -5.72 0.65 2.59
N ALA A 11 -6.61 1.25 3.39
CA ALA A 11 -6.26 1.64 4.75
C ALA A 11 -6.07 0.42 5.66
N VAL A 12 -4.98 0.40 6.41
CA VAL A 12 -4.64 -0.67 7.35
C VAL A 12 -4.15 -0.08 8.68
N THR A 13 -4.29 -0.84 9.76
CA THR A 13 -3.86 -0.38 11.09
C THR A 13 -2.35 -0.51 11.30
N ALA A 14 -1.72 -1.49 10.66
CA ALA A 14 -0.30 -1.78 10.76
C ALA A 14 0.17 -2.45 9.46
N LEU A 15 1.16 -1.89 8.78
CA LEU A 15 1.73 -2.51 7.58
C LEU A 15 2.38 -3.86 7.92
N ASP A 16 3.14 -3.93 9.01
CA ASP A 16 3.92 -5.11 9.35
C ASP A 16 3.07 -6.39 9.49
N ASP A 17 1.82 -6.25 9.94
CA ASP A 17 0.86 -7.35 10.08
C ASP A 17 0.32 -7.86 8.73
N ILE A 18 0.05 -6.94 7.81
CA ILE A 18 -0.59 -7.25 6.52
C ILE A 18 0.44 -7.61 5.44
N LEU A 19 1.63 -7.01 5.47
CA LEU A 19 2.68 -7.24 4.47
C LEU A 19 2.99 -8.72 4.32
N LYS A 20 3.06 -9.43 5.45
CA LYS A 20 3.34 -10.87 5.46
C LYS A 20 2.20 -11.68 4.85
N PHE A 21 0.95 -11.34 5.15
CA PHE A 21 -0.21 -11.99 4.56
C PHE A 21 -0.24 -11.82 3.04
N TYR A 22 -0.06 -10.61 2.53
CA TYR A 22 -0.13 -10.34 1.10
C TYR A 22 1.05 -10.93 0.31
N GLN A 23 2.25 -10.96 0.91
CA GLN A 23 3.41 -11.63 0.33
C GLN A 23 3.25 -13.16 0.34
N ASP A 24 2.89 -13.76 1.48
CA ASP A 24 2.87 -15.22 1.64
C ASP A 24 1.61 -15.87 1.03
N ALA A 25 0.44 -15.26 1.17
CA ALA A 25 -0.82 -15.83 0.72
C ALA A 25 -1.11 -15.56 -0.76
N LEU A 26 -0.75 -14.37 -1.25
CA LEU A 26 -1.03 -13.95 -2.63
C LEU A 26 0.21 -13.86 -3.51
N GLY A 27 1.41 -14.02 -2.95
CA GLY A 27 2.67 -13.94 -3.71
C GLY A 27 2.98 -12.52 -4.20
N LEU A 28 2.40 -11.48 -3.58
CA LEU A 28 2.67 -10.11 -4.00
C LEU A 28 4.11 -9.72 -3.64
N HIS A 29 4.76 -8.95 -4.51
CA HIS A 29 6.11 -8.47 -4.28
C HIS A 29 6.07 -7.03 -3.76
N LEU A 30 6.57 -6.82 -2.54
CA LEU A 30 6.73 -5.49 -1.99
C LEU A 30 7.76 -4.74 -2.84
N HIS A 31 7.37 -3.61 -3.41
CA HIS A 31 8.26 -2.76 -4.18
C HIS A 31 8.99 -1.79 -3.27
N GLU A 32 8.24 -0.99 -2.52
CA GLU A 32 8.76 0.05 -1.66
C GLU A 32 7.80 0.32 -0.49
N ILE A 33 8.36 0.76 0.63
CA ILE A 33 7.61 1.41 1.70
C ILE A 33 8.10 2.84 1.80
N GLU A 34 7.19 3.79 1.60
CA GLU A 34 7.46 5.22 1.68
C GLU A 34 6.69 5.84 2.84
N GLU A 35 7.35 6.68 3.63
CA GLU A 35 6.65 7.55 4.59
C GLU A 35 6.34 8.88 3.91
N VAL A 36 5.07 9.31 3.98
CA VAL A 36 4.57 10.56 3.40
C VAL A 36 4.14 11.49 4.55
N PRO A 37 5.06 12.29 5.14
CA PRO A 37 4.79 13.02 6.37
C PRO A 37 3.69 14.06 6.24
N GLU A 38 3.56 14.68 5.06
CA GLU A 38 2.51 15.68 4.78
C GLU A 38 1.10 15.07 4.89
N GLN A 39 0.98 13.78 4.57
CA GLN A 39 -0.27 13.03 4.66
C GLN A 39 -0.37 12.19 5.94
N LYS A 40 0.67 12.20 6.78
CA LYS A 40 0.77 11.41 8.03
C LYS A 40 0.48 9.92 7.80
N VAL A 41 1.01 9.37 6.71
CA VAL A 41 0.86 7.95 6.36
C VAL A 41 2.18 7.32 5.98
N ARG A 42 2.28 6.01 6.20
CA ARG A 42 3.29 5.13 5.66
C ARG A 42 2.60 4.24 4.64
N VAL A 43 3.15 4.17 3.42
CA VAL A 43 2.53 3.51 2.28
C VAL A 43 3.41 2.35 1.83
N ALA A 44 2.86 1.14 1.74
CA ALA A 44 3.51 0.00 1.10
C ALA A 44 2.92 -0.23 -0.30
N MET A 45 3.79 -0.25 -1.31
CA MET A 45 3.39 -0.35 -2.72
C MET A 45 3.64 -1.76 -3.27
N PHE A 46 2.61 -2.33 -3.90
CA PHE A 46 2.64 -3.64 -4.54
C PHE A 46 2.17 -3.55 -5.99
N PRO A 47 3.09 -3.60 -6.97
CA PRO A 47 2.73 -3.60 -8.38
C PRO A 47 1.97 -4.88 -8.75
N VAL A 48 0.85 -4.72 -9.46
CA VAL A 48 0.01 -5.82 -9.99
C VAL A 48 -0.36 -5.52 -11.43
N GLY A 49 0.40 -6.07 -12.38
CA GLY A 49 0.20 -5.79 -13.80
C GLY A 49 0.45 -4.31 -14.12
N GLU A 50 -0.61 -3.58 -14.49
CA GLU A 50 -0.55 -2.15 -14.81
C GLU A 50 -1.12 -1.25 -13.69
N THR A 51 -1.45 -1.81 -12.52
CA THR A 51 -1.97 -1.06 -11.37
C THR A 51 -1.13 -1.32 -10.12
N ASN A 52 -1.29 -0.49 -9.08
CA ASN A 52 -0.64 -0.66 -7.80
C ASN A 52 -1.67 -0.89 -6.68
N LEU A 53 -1.38 -1.83 -5.78
CA LEU A 53 -2.05 -1.90 -4.49
C LEU A 53 -1.19 -1.13 -3.49
N GLU A 54 -1.81 -0.14 -2.85
CA GLU A 54 -1.14 0.72 -1.88
C GLU A 54 -1.78 0.53 -0.52
N PHE A 55 -1.03 -0.02 0.43
CA PHE A 55 -1.50 -0.16 1.80
C PHE A 55 -1.06 1.06 2.59
N LEU A 56 -2.01 1.76 3.21
CA LEU A 56 -1.75 3.00 3.94
C LEU A 56 -1.96 2.77 5.43
N GLU A 57 -0.88 2.92 6.19
CA GLU A 57 -0.90 2.94 7.64
C GLU A 57 -0.79 4.38 8.15
N PRO A 58 -1.69 4.83 9.03
CA PRO A 58 -1.56 6.16 9.63
C PRO A 58 -0.34 6.21 10.55
N THR A 59 0.52 7.22 10.38
CA THR A 59 1.67 7.47 11.26
C THR A 59 1.33 8.43 12.41
N SER A 60 0.09 8.91 12.45
CA SER A 60 -0.42 9.82 13.46
C SER A 60 -1.86 9.47 13.82
N PRO A 61 -2.29 9.67 15.08
CA PRO A 61 -3.68 9.52 15.49
C PRO A 61 -4.62 10.64 14.97
N GLU A 62 -4.07 11.71 14.38
CA GLU A 62 -4.79 12.89 13.89
C GLU A 62 -4.88 13.00 12.38
#